data_AF-G0UNZ4-F1
#
_entry.id   AF-G0UNZ4-F1
#
_cell.length_a   1.000
_cell.length_b   1.000
_cell.length_c   1.000
_cell.angle_alpha   90.00
_cell.angle_beta   90.00
_cell.angle_gamma   90.00
#
_symmetry.space_group_name_H-M   'P 1'
#
loop_
_entity.id
_entity.type
_entity.pdbx_description
1 polymer ?
#
loop_
_entity_poly.entity_id
_entity_poly.type
_entity_poly.pdbx_seq_one_letter_code
_entity_poly.pdbx_strand_id
1 'polypeptide(L)'
;MEALEGGTDAAKVLDNLLSLVRRRVVSLRGSETLLRIGGRINDEGLELSFPYHCGGSHALKQYFDVSEEACTLFGPNMKHGTKMLCRYGAAVMVGVAPEKSLGCPVPFWNPMGAPAACLAPVFNGCHVIPVGEVKLEYNGPAPNSVTLVPEDASRYLNPTVDGRFDVTSWLNEGLFGVQVGQPVEEGAVVHGVCYDAEHCEFVLYVRDTVDGAVRPSLGCFLK
;
A
#
# COMPACT_ATOMS: atom_id res chain seq x y z
N MET A 1 0.75 0.21 -46.89
CA MET A 1 2.12 0.44 -46.43
C MET A 1 2.27 1.94 -46.27
N GLU A 2 1.63 2.48 -45.25
CA GLU A 2 1.81 3.85 -44.75
C GLU A 2 1.99 3.67 -43.25
N ALA A 3 3.25 3.54 -42.87
CA ALA A 3 3.68 3.28 -41.52
C ALA A 3 4.35 4.56 -41.01
N LEU A 4 3.97 4.92 -39.78
CA LEU A 4 4.81 5.69 -38.85
C LEU A 4 5.07 7.16 -39.21
N GLU A 5 4.00 7.93 -39.39
CA GLU A 5 4.03 9.36 -39.05
C GLU A 5 3.33 9.56 -37.69
N GLY A 6 4.12 9.50 -36.62
CA GLY A 6 3.62 9.66 -35.25
C GLY A 6 4.74 9.51 -34.23
N GLY A 7 5.71 10.44 -34.24
CA GLY A 7 6.88 10.51 -33.35
C GLY A 7 6.55 10.85 -31.89
N THR A 8 5.53 10.21 -31.31
CA THR A 8 5.14 10.32 -29.92
C THR A 8 4.82 8.93 -29.40
N ASP A 9 5.74 8.26 -28.70
CA ASP A 9 5.32 7.43 -27.55
C ASP A 9 6.46 6.85 -26.70
N ALA A 10 7.64 6.58 -27.26
CA ALA A 10 8.68 5.87 -26.51
C ALA A 10 9.19 6.65 -25.28
N ALA A 11 9.39 7.96 -25.41
CA ALA A 11 9.82 8.81 -24.29
C ALA A 11 8.74 8.92 -23.20
N LYS A 12 7.47 9.06 -23.60
CA LYS A 12 6.33 9.11 -22.67
C LYS A 12 6.16 7.79 -21.91
N VAL A 13 6.36 6.65 -22.58
CA VAL A 13 6.33 5.34 -21.94
C VAL A 13 7.46 5.22 -20.91
N LEU A 14 8.69 5.63 -21.25
CA LEU A 14 9.81 5.61 -20.31
C LEU A 14 9.60 6.56 -19.13
N ASP A 15 9.04 7.74 -19.35
CA ASP A 15 8.70 8.70 -18.29
C ASP A 15 7.60 8.16 -17.36
N ASN A 16 6.58 7.51 -17.93
CA ASN A 16 5.52 6.85 -17.16
C ASN A 16 6.08 5.68 -16.34
N LEU A 17 6.95 4.86 -16.93
CA LEU A 17 7.62 3.76 -16.23
C LEU A 17 8.52 4.30 -15.12
N LEU A 18 9.29 5.36 -15.37
CA LEU A 18 10.14 5.99 -14.37
C LEU A 18 9.32 6.59 -13.22
N SER A 19 8.20 7.25 -13.53
CA SER A 19 7.24 7.76 -12.54
C SER A 19 6.68 6.62 -11.68
N LEU A 20 6.23 5.53 -12.30
CA LEU A 20 5.74 4.34 -11.61
C LEU A 20 6.82 3.69 -10.75
N VAL A 21 8.04 3.51 -11.27
CA VAL A 21 9.16 2.90 -10.53
C VAL A 21 9.55 3.75 -9.33
N ARG A 22 9.64 5.08 -9.51
CA ARG A 22 9.89 6.00 -8.40
C ARG A 22 8.80 5.82 -7.35
N ARG A 23 7.52 5.99 -7.70
CA ARG A 23 6.38 5.79 -6.78
C ARG A 23 6.49 4.42 -6.08
N ARG A 24 6.86 3.37 -6.81
CA ARG A 24 6.98 2.00 -6.30
C ARG A 24 8.30 1.64 -5.61
N VAL A 25 9.21 2.58 -5.30
CA VAL A 25 10.38 2.33 -4.42
C VAL A 25 9.95 1.69 -3.09
N VAL A 26 8.78 2.05 -2.58
CA VAL A 26 8.12 1.43 -1.43
C VAL A 26 7.97 -0.09 -1.59
N SER A 27 7.60 -0.58 -2.78
CA SER A 27 7.45 -2.02 -3.00
C SER A 27 8.79 -2.77 -2.95
N LEU A 28 9.89 -2.11 -3.35
CA LEU A 28 11.25 -2.68 -3.23
C LEU A 28 11.68 -2.75 -1.76
N ARG A 29 11.53 -1.66 -1.01
CA ARG A 29 11.76 -1.63 0.45
C ARG A 29 10.86 -2.63 1.18
N GLY A 30 9.62 -2.76 0.73
CA GLY A 30 8.69 -3.74 1.23
C GLY A 30 9.20 -5.16 1.02
N SER A 31 9.70 -5.46 -0.18
CA SER A 31 10.29 -6.77 -0.48
C SER A 31 11.53 -7.04 0.37
N GLU A 32 12.37 -6.03 0.60
CA GLU A 32 13.50 -6.12 1.54
C GLU A 32 13.04 -6.40 2.97
N THR A 33 12.02 -5.67 3.47
CA THR A 33 11.43 -5.91 4.79
C THR A 33 10.89 -7.33 4.90
N LEU A 34 10.19 -7.80 3.87
CA LEU A 34 9.63 -9.14 3.78
C LEU A 34 10.73 -10.22 3.85
N LEU A 35 11.80 -10.09 3.08
CA LEU A 35 12.94 -11.01 3.12
C LEU A 35 13.64 -11.00 4.49
N ARG A 36 13.84 -9.81 5.06
CA ARG A 36 14.52 -9.63 6.36
C ARG A 36 13.75 -10.26 7.52
N ILE A 37 12.43 -10.10 7.55
CA ILE A 37 11.57 -10.64 8.61
C ILE A 37 11.22 -12.09 8.31
N GLY A 38 10.72 -12.36 7.10
CA GLY A 38 10.31 -13.68 6.64
C GLY A 38 11.44 -14.71 6.66
N GLY A 39 12.65 -14.33 6.26
CA GLY A 39 13.82 -15.22 6.31
C GLY A 39 14.24 -15.68 7.71
N ARG A 40 13.61 -15.15 8.77
CA ARG A 40 13.80 -15.58 10.16
C ARG A 40 12.71 -16.56 10.64
N ILE A 41 11.67 -16.77 9.83
CA ILE A 41 10.54 -17.64 10.15
C ILE A 41 10.86 -19.04 9.64
N ASN A 42 10.58 -20.06 10.46
CA ASN A 42 10.67 -21.44 10.04
C ASN A 42 9.39 -21.86 9.31
N ASP A 43 9.47 -22.11 8.01
CA ASP A 43 8.35 -22.52 7.15
C ASP A 43 7.62 -23.76 7.69
N GLU A 44 8.34 -24.72 8.25
CA GLU A 44 7.77 -25.97 8.79
C GLU A 44 7.04 -25.76 10.13
N GLY A 45 7.26 -24.62 10.79
CA GLY A 45 6.64 -24.26 12.07
C GLY A 45 5.32 -23.52 11.93
N LEU A 46 4.87 -23.20 10.72
CA LEU A 46 3.62 -22.49 10.48
C LEU A 46 2.41 -23.41 10.68
N GLU A 47 1.38 -22.91 11.35
CA GLU A 47 0.16 -23.68 11.60
C GLU A 47 -0.66 -23.92 10.34
N LEU A 48 -0.60 -23.00 9.37
CA LEU A 48 -1.27 -23.06 8.06
C LEU A 48 -2.73 -23.55 8.19
N SER A 49 -3.51 -22.91 9.05
CA SER A 49 -4.83 -23.38 9.46
C SER A 49 -5.99 -22.72 8.70
N PHE A 50 -5.75 -21.58 8.05
CA PHE A 50 -6.79 -20.80 7.37
C PHE A 50 -6.70 -20.90 5.85
N PRO A 51 -7.59 -21.62 5.17
CA PRO A 51 -7.62 -21.66 3.72
C PRO A 51 -8.26 -20.41 3.13
N TYR A 52 -7.61 -19.82 2.14
CA TYR A 52 -8.12 -18.66 1.41
C TYR A 52 -7.68 -18.70 -0.06
N HIS A 53 -8.43 -18.01 -0.91
CA HIS A 53 -8.06 -17.88 -2.33
C HIS A 53 -6.88 -16.93 -2.50
N CYS A 54 -5.92 -17.31 -3.34
CA CYS A 54 -4.78 -16.47 -3.72
C CYS A 54 -4.47 -16.52 -5.22
N GLY A 55 -3.65 -15.57 -5.69
CA GLY A 55 -3.19 -15.47 -7.08
C GLY A 55 -4.03 -14.53 -7.95
N GLY A 56 -3.52 -14.20 -9.14
CA GLY A 56 -4.04 -13.13 -10.00
C GLY A 56 -5.38 -13.35 -10.72
N SER A 57 -6.11 -14.45 -10.44
CA SER A 57 -7.38 -14.77 -11.14
C SER A 57 -8.14 -15.96 -10.51
N HIS A 58 -8.47 -15.89 -9.21
CA HIS A 58 -9.27 -16.94 -8.49
C HIS A 58 -8.69 -18.38 -8.52
N ALA A 59 -7.39 -18.58 -8.74
CA ALA A 59 -6.93 -19.87 -9.24
C ALA A 59 -6.35 -20.85 -8.21
N LEU A 60 -5.94 -20.41 -7.02
CA LEU A 60 -5.23 -21.27 -6.08
C LEU A 60 -5.79 -21.13 -4.65
N LYS A 61 -6.06 -22.27 -4.03
CA LYS A 61 -6.35 -22.37 -2.61
C LYS A 61 -5.03 -22.57 -1.88
N GLN A 62 -4.75 -21.68 -0.93
CA GLN A 62 -3.57 -21.77 -0.07
C GLN A 62 -4.02 -21.68 1.39
N TYR A 63 -3.25 -22.31 2.25
CA TYR A 63 -3.42 -22.21 3.69
C TYR A 63 -2.48 -21.15 4.24
N PHE A 64 -3.01 -20.34 5.14
CA PHE A 64 -2.31 -19.25 5.79
C PHE A 64 -2.25 -19.51 7.29
N ASP A 65 -1.12 -19.16 7.89
CA ASP A 65 -0.99 -19.03 9.33
C ASP A 65 -1.63 -17.69 9.74
N VAL A 66 -2.63 -17.79 10.59
CA VAL A 66 -3.40 -16.65 11.11
C VAL A 66 -3.20 -16.44 12.61
N SER A 67 -2.24 -17.17 13.19
CA SER A 67 -1.83 -16.97 14.58
C SER A 67 -1.34 -15.53 14.77
N GLU A 68 -1.59 -14.98 15.95
CA GLU A 68 -1.14 -13.63 16.28
C GLU A 68 0.39 -13.58 16.29
N GLU A 69 1.03 -14.67 16.73
CA GLU A 69 2.47 -14.86 16.75
C GLU A 69 3.08 -14.74 15.37
N ALA A 70 2.55 -15.44 14.35
CA ALA A 70 3.09 -15.36 12.99
C ALA A 70 2.82 -13.99 12.34
N CYS A 71 1.61 -13.47 12.48
CA CYS A 71 1.20 -12.25 11.77
C CYS A 71 1.88 -10.99 12.34
N THR A 72 1.99 -10.88 13.68
CA THR A 72 2.51 -9.66 14.32
C THR A 72 4.04 -9.49 14.19
N LEU A 73 4.77 -10.51 13.72
CA LEU A 73 6.19 -10.40 13.35
C LEU A 73 6.45 -9.32 12.31
N PHE A 74 5.49 -9.06 11.43
CA PHE A 74 5.59 -8.05 10.37
C PHE A 74 5.10 -6.67 10.82
N GLY A 75 4.47 -6.58 11.99
CA GLY A 75 4.05 -5.33 12.62
C GLY A 75 2.93 -5.54 13.64
N PRO A 76 2.81 -4.68 14.66
CA PRO A 76 1.85 -4.87 15.75
C PRO A 76 0.38 -4.85 15.29
N ASN A 77 0.10 -4.15 14.19
CA ASN A 77 -1.24 -4.04 13.60
C ASN A 77 -1.46 -5.01 12.43
N MET A 78 -0.49 -5.87 12.11
CA MET A 78 -0.62 -6.86 11.04
C MET A 78 -1.23 -8.13 11.61
N LYS A 79 -2.54 -8.13 11.86
CA LYS A 79 -3.29 -9.31 12.32
C LYS A 79 -4.26 -9.76 11.24
N HIS A 80 -4.63 -11.04 11.26
CA HIS A 80 -5.67 -11.56 10.37
C HIS A 80 -6.95 -10.71 10.46
N GLY A 81 -7.49 -10.32 9.31
CA GLY A 81 -8.70 -9.51 9.21
C GLY A 81 -8.50 -8.01 9.44
N THR A 82 -7.31 -7.54 9.84
CA THR A 82 -7.08 -6.09 9.97
C THR A 82 -7.06 -5.44 8.59
N LYS A 83 -7.93 -4.43 8.40
CA LYS A 83 -7.95 -3.58 7.21
C LYS A 83 -6.99 -2.42 7.41
N MET A 84 -5.99 -2.34 6.54
CA MET A 84 -4.96 -1.32 6.56
C MET A 84 -5.12 -0.41 5.35
N LEU A 85 -4.89 0.89 5.54
CA LEU A 85 -4.76 1.89 4.50
C LEU A 85 -3.28 2.20 4.31
N CYS A 86 -2.82 2.18 3.07
CA CYS A 86 -1.54 2.74 2.66
C CYS A 86 -1.78 3.89 1.67
N ARG A 87 -0.71 4.58 1.26
CA ARG A 87 -0.82 5.66 0.27
C ARG A 87 -1.43 5.22 -1.08
N TYR A 88 -1.43 3.92 -1.41
CA TYR A 88 -1.94 3.37 -2.67
C TYR A 88 -3.35 2.75 -2.55
N GLY A 89 -3.94 2.76 -1.35
CA GLY A 89 -5.26 2.16 -1.12
C GLY A 89 -5.29 1.21 0.08
N ALA A 90 -6.40 0.49 0.20
CA ALA A 90 -6.69 -0.36 1.34
C ALA A 90 -6.64 -1.86 1.02
N ALA A 91 -6.20 -2.66 1.99
CA ALA A 91 -6.22 -4.11 1.91
C ALA A 91 -6.45 -4.73 3.29
N VAL A 92 -6.98 -5.95 3.30
CA VAL A 92 -7.19 -6.73 4.52
C VAL A 92 -6.07 -7.76 4.64
N MET A 93 -5.44 -7.83 5.80
CA MET A 93 -4.42 -8.85 6.09
C MET A 93 -5.06 -10.24 6.17
N VAL A 94 -4.60 -11.18 5.35
CA VAL A 94 -5.15 -12.55 5.30
C VAL A 94 -4.39 -13.48 6.24
N GLY A 95 -3.07 -13.38 6.29
CA GLY A 95 -2.23 -14.26 7.09
C GLY A 95 -0.86 -14.43 6.46
N VAL A 96 -0.01 -15.20 7.11
CA VAL A 96 1.37 -15.47 6.67
C VAL A 96 1.43 -16.83 5.99
N ALA A 97 2.15 -16.93 4.89
CA ALA A 97 2.42 -18.22 4.26
C ALA A 97 3.71 -18.20 3.45
N PRO A 98 4.30 -19.37 3.12
CA PRO A 98 5.48 -19.45 2.27
C PRO A 98 5.24 -18.82 0.89
N GLU A 99 6.17 -17.98 0.44
CA GLU A 99 6.18 -17.39 -0.90
C GLU A 99 7.43 -17.82 -1.66
N LYS A 100 7.23 -18.66 -2.68
CA LYS A 100 8.32 -19.34 -3.40
C LYS A 100 9.29 -18.38 -4.07
N SER A 101 8.81 -17.24 -4.58
CA SER A 101 9.66 -16.26 -5.26
C SER A 101 10.60 -15.52 -4.31
N LEU A 102 10.20 -15.36 -3.05
CA LEU A 102 11.03 -14.77 -1.99
C LEU A 102 11.81 -15.81 -1.20
N GLY A 103 11.39 -17.08 -1.24
CA GLY A 103 12.04 -18.18 -0.52
C GLY A 103 11.84 -18.11 1.00
N CYS A 104 10.79 -17.43 1.46
CA CYS A 104 10.47 -17.31 2.88
C CYS A 104 8.96 -17.05 3.10
N PRO A 105 8.45 -17.18 4.34
CA PRO A 105 7.09 -16.85 4.69
C PRO A 105 6.87 -15.34 4.72
N VAL A 106 5.71 -14.91 4.23
CA VAL A 106 5.35 -13.49 4.12
C VAL A 106 3.86 -13.28 4.33
N PRO A 107 3.43 -12.08 4.76
CA PRO A 107 2.04 -11.70 4.84
C PRO A 107 1.40 -11.55 3.44
N PHE A 108 0.24 -12.15 3.30
CA PHE A 108 -0.65 -11.99 2.15
C PHE A 108 -1.81 -11.07 2.50
N TRP A 109 -2.23 -10.30 1.52
CA TRP A 109 -3.24 -9.25 1.66
C TRP A 109 -4.35 -9.50 0.66
N ASN A 110 -5.60 -9.24 1.02
CA ASN A 110 -6.71 -9.15 0.09
C ASN A 110 -6.99 -7.67 -0.19
N PRO A 111 -6.53 -7.11 -1.33
CA PRO A 111 -6.86 -5.74 -1.70
C PRO A 111 -8.38 -5.55 -1.79
N MET A 112 -8.88 -4.40 -1.34
CA MET A 112 -10.31 -4.12 -1.46
C MET A 112 -10.72 -4.07 -2.94
N GLY A 113 -11.76 -4.80 -3.30
CA GLY A 113 -12.22 -5.00 -4.68
C GLY A 113 -11.55 -6.18 -5.40
N ALA A 114 -10.60 -6.88 -4.77
CA ALA A 114 -9.89 -7.99 -5.39
C ALA A 114 -10.58 -9.34 -5.12
N PRO A 115 -10.51 -10.28 -6.09
CA PRO A 115 -11.13 -11.60 -5.97
C PRO A 115 -10.40 -12.58 -5.04
N ALA A 116 -9.17 -12.27 -4.66
CA ALA A 116 -8.26 -13.19 -3.98
C ALA A 116 -7.12 -12.43 -3.31
N ALA A 117 -6.46 -13.09 -2.36
CA ALA A 117 -5.26 -12.58 -1.73
C ALA A 117 -4.05 -12.55 -2.68
N CYS A 118 -3.16 -11.60 -2.46
CA CYS A 118 -1.89 -11.49 -3.15
C CYS A 118 -0.77 -11.08 -2.19
N LEU A 119 0.47 -11.33 -2.62
CA LEU A 119 1.62 -10.66 -2.03
C LEU A 119 1.50 -9.15 -2.31
N ALA A 120 1.61 -8.33 -1.28
CA ALA A 120 1.56 -6.87 -1.42
C ALA A 120 2.71 -6.22 -0.65
N PRO A 121 3.93 -6.18 -1.23
CA PRO A 121 5.10 -5.63 -0.55
C PRO A 121 4.90 -4.17 -0.13
N VAL A 122 4.05 -3.43 -0.85
CA VAL A 122 3.72 -2.04 -0.52
C VAL A 122 3.24 -1.85 0.93
N PHE A 123 2.42 -2.77 1.47
CA PHE A 123 1.95 -2.69 2.86
C PHE A 123 3.03 -3.00 3.91
N ASN A 124 4.19 -3.48 3.47
CA ASN A 124 5.35 -3.80 4.32
C ASN A 124 6.51 -2.81 4.11
N GLY A 125 6.39 -1.90 3.14
CA GLY A 125 7.44 -0.97 2.75
C GLY A 125 7.10 0.51 2.97
N CYS A 126 5.86 0.83 3.35
CA CYS A 126 5.44 2.19 3.68
C CYS A 126 4.69 2.25 5.00
N HIS A 127 4.45 3.46 5.47
CA HIS A 127 3.54 3.72 6.57
C HIS A 127 2.12 3.30 6.19
N VAL A 128 1.46 2.68 7.16
CA VAL A 128 0.12 2.11 7.02
C VAL A 128 -0.69 2.45 8.26
N ILE A 129 -1.98 2.69 8.07
CA ILE A 129 -2.93 3.03 9.14
C ILE A 129 -3.96 1.91 9.26
N PRO A 130 -4.22 1.37 10.45
CA PRO A 130 -5.37 0.50 10.66
C PRO A 130 -6.66 1.32 10.54
N VAL A 131 -7.54 0.90 9.62
CA VAL A 131 -8.79 1.62 9.28
C VAL A 131 -10.04 0.78 9.49
N GLY A 132 -9.89 -0.41 10.09
CA GLY A 132 -11.00 -1.26 10.50
C GLY A 132 -10.61 -2.74 10.56
N GLU A 133 -11.61 -3.57 10.80
CA GLU A 133 -11.49 -5.02 10.81
C GLU A 133 -12.53 -5.63 9.86
N VAL A 134 -12.16 -6.69 9.17
CA VAL A 134 -12.98 -7.43 8.25
C VAL A 134 -12.88 -8.91 8.58
N LYS A 135 -14.03 -9.52 8.89
CA LYS A 135 -14.10 -10.98 9.03
C LYS A 135 -13.96 -11.62 7.65
N LEU A 136 -12.82 -12.24 7.40
CA LEU A 136 -12.57 -12.95 6.15
C LEU A 136 -13.36 -14.25 6.10
N GLU A 137 -13.92 -14.54 4.94
CA GLU A 137 -14.68 -15.76 4.70
C GLU A 137 -13.75 -16.96 4.50
N TYR A 138 -14.15 -18.11 5.02
CA TYR A 138 -13.40 -19.33 4.85
C TYR A 138 -13.41 -19.76 3.38
N ASN A 139 -12.26 -20.11 2.82
CA ASN A 139 -12.03 -20.37 1.39
C ASN A 139 -12.18 -19.14 0.47
N GLY A 140 -11.98 -17.91 0.95
CA GLY A 140 -11.95 -16.75 0.07
C GLY A 140 -13.27 -15.98 -0.03
N PRO A 141 -13.29 -14.85 -0.75
CA PRO A 141 -14.46 -13.98 -0.86
C PRO A 141 -15.65 -14.70 -1.52
N ALA A 142 -16.80 -14.70 -0.85
CA ALA A 142 -18.08 -15.07 -1.46
C ALA A 142 -18.60 -13.94 -2.37
N PRO A 143 -19.55 -14.18 -3.31
CA PRO A 143 -20.03 -13.14 -4.23
C PRO A 143 -20.57 -11.85 -3.57
N ASN A 144 -21.02 -11.93 -2.32
CA ASN A 144 -21.51 -10.80 -1.52
C ASN A 144 -20.50 -10.30 -0.48
N SER A 145 -19.25 -10.74 -0.55
CA SER A 145 -18.19 -10.34 0.38
C SER A 145 -17.92 -8.85 0.30
N VAL A 146 -17.74 -8.22 1.46
CA VAL A 146 -17.33 -6.81 1.55
C VAL A 146 -15.96 -6.57 0.92
N THR A 147 -15.11 -7.59 0.85
CA THR A 147 -13.78 -7.49 0.24
C THR A 147 -13.82 -7.41 -1.28
N LEU A 148 -14.92 -7.84 -1.92
CA LEU A 148 -15.11 -7.69 -3.37
C LEU A 148 -15.59 -6.30 -3.79
N VAL A 149 -15.97 -5.46 -2.83
CA VAL A 149 -16.39 -4.09 -3.11
C VAL A 149 -15.14 -3.21 -3.14
N PRO A 150 -14.80 -2.59 -4.29
CA PRO A 150 -13.71 -1.63 -4.36
C PRO A 150 -13.93 -0.51 -3.35
N GLU A 151 -12.88 -0.16 -2.64
CA GLU A 151 -12.93 0.89 -1.64
C GLU A 151 -12.33 2.17 -2.21
N ASP A 152 -13.12 3.24 -2.25
CA ASP A 152 -12.62 4.58 -2.61
C ASP A 152 -11.73 5.11 -1.48
N ALA A 153 -10.43 5.18 -1.73
CA ALA A 153 -9.46 5.68 -0.76
C ALA A 153 -9.66 7.18 -0.45
N SER A 154 -10.18 7.98 -1.38
CA SER A 154 -10.34 9.43 -1.19
C SER A 154 -11.29 9.77 -0.03
N ARG A 155 -12.19 8.85 0.33
CA ARG A 155 -13.11 8.98 1.48
C ARG A 155 -12.40 9.20 2.82
N TYR A 156 -11.12 8.85 2.90
CA TYR A 156 -10.30 9.03 4.09
C TYR A 156 -9.73 10.43 4.22
N LEU A 157 -9.81 11.26 3.17
CA LEU A 157 -9.46 12.67 3.27
C LEU A 157 -10.46 13.41 4.15
N ASN A 158 -9.93 14.22 5.06
CA ASN A 158 -10.66 15.27 5.76
C ASN A 158 -10.12 16.64 5.30
N PRO A 159 -10.58 17.14 4.14
CA PRO A 159 -10.03 18.35 3.57
C PRO A 159 -10.37 19.58 4.41
N THR A 160 -9.47 20.56 4.38
CA THR A 160 -9.66 21.93 4.90
C THR A 160 -10.84 22.64 4.23
N VAL A 161 -11.17 23.85 4.71
CA VAL A 161 -12.26 24.70 4.17
C VAL A 161 -12.13 24.92 2.66
N ASP A 162 -10.89 25.00 2.16
CA ASP A 162 -10.59 25.16 0.72
C ASP A 162 -10.77 23.84 -0.08
N GLY A 163 -11.18 22.76 0.58
CA GLY A 163 -11.61 21.49 -0.03
C GLY A 163 -10.50 20.62 -0.61
N ARG A 164 -9.24 21.06 -0.55
CA ARG A 164 -8.15 20.46 -1.35
C ARG A 164 -7.17 19.60 -0.57
N PHE A 165 -6.83 19.98 0.66
CA PHE A 165 -5.77 19.35 1.44
C PHE A 165 -6.26 18.91 2.81
N ASP A 166 -5.89 17.70 3.20
CA ASP A 166 -5.98 17.20 4.57
C ASP A 166 -4.72 17.64 5.35
N VAL A 167 -4.95 18.40 6.42
CA VAL A 167 -3.89 18.93 7.31
C VAL A 167 -3.89 18.24 8.68
N THR A 168 -4.65 17.16 8.82
CA THR A 168 -4.74 16.39 10.07
C THR A 168 -3.47 15.56 10.28
N SER A 169 -3.12 15.34 11.55
CA SER A 169 -2.01 14.43 11.89
C SER A 169 -2.28 13.00 11.41
N TRP A 170 -3.56 12.59 11.33
CA TRP A 170 -3.94 11.23 11.02
C TRP A 170 -3.41 10.75 9.66
N LEU A 171 -3.60 11.52 8.58
CA LEU A 171 -3.04 11.16 7.27
C LEU A 171 -1.57 11.57 7.11
N ASN A 172 -1.19 12.76 7.60
CA ASN A 172 0.18 13.26 7.40
C ASN A 172 1.20 12.40 8.17
N GLU A 173 0.96 12.13 9.45
CA GLU A 173 1.85 11.25 10.23
C GLU A 173 1.59 9.78 9.90
N GLY A 174 0.33 9.39 9.71
CA GLY A 174 -0.03 7.99 9.53
C GLY A 174 0.36 7.38 8.18
N LEU A 175 0.35 8.15 7.07
CA LEU A 175 0.75 7.65 5.74
C LEU A 175 2.13 8.12 5.30
N PHE A 176 2.66 9.19 5.90
CA PHE A 176 3.92 9.79 5.48
C PHE A 176 4.92 10.00 6.62
N GLY A 177 4.55 9.76 7.88
CA GLY A 177 5.46 9.90 9.02
C GLY A 177 5.89 11.35 9.28
N VAL A 178 5.12 12.35 8.83
CA VAL A 178 5.47 13.77 8.94
C VAL A 178 4.34 14.62 9.46
N GLN A 179 4.67 15.77 10.03
CA GLN A 179 3.73 16.74 10.58
C GLN A 179 3.57 17.94 9.65
N VAL A 180 2.38 18.53 9.60
CA VAL A 180 2.16 19.79 8.88
C VAL A 180 3.06 20.88 9.46
N GLY A 181 3.74 21.62 8.59
CA GLY A 181 4.75 22.62 8.97
C GLY A 181 6.16 22.05 9.24
N GLN A 182 6.34 20.72 9.26
CA GLN A 182 7.65 20.11 9.41
C GLN A 182 8.54 20.41 8.17
N PRO A 183 9.81 20.83 8.35
CA PRO A 183 10.74 20.95 7.24
C PRO A 183 11.13 19.55 6.73
N VAL A 184 10.87 19.31 5.45
CA VAL A 184 11.13 17.99 4.81
C VAL A 184 12.02 18.10 3.57
N GLU A 185 12.13 19.30 2.99
CA GLU A 185 12.96 19.61 1.83
C GLU A 185 13.65 20.96 2.06
N GLU A 186 14.74 21.22 1.34
CA GLU A 186 15.43 22.51 1.42
C GLU A 186 14.47 23.63 1.01
N GLY A 187 14.24 24.58 1.92
CA GLY A 187 13.33 25.71 1.69
C GLY A 187 11.84 25.36 1.67
N ALA A 188 11.41 24.13 2.01
CA ALA A 188 9.99 23.78 2.00
C ALA A 188 9.54 22.99 3.24
N VAL A 189 8.30 23.26 3.65
CA VAL A 189 7.63 22.63 4.79
C VAL A 189 6.41 21.85 4.35
N VAL A 190 6.01 20.82 5.10
CA VAL A 190 4.79 20.06 4.83
C VAL A 190 3.58 20.99 4.83
N HIS A 191 2.78 20.92 3.76
CA HIS A 191 1.53 21.66 3.63
C HIS A 191 0.32 20.80 4.02
N GLY A 192 0.29 19.55 3.56
CA GLY A 192 -0.81 18.62 3.80
C GLY A 192 -0.80 17.47 2.79
N VAL A 193 -1.81 16.61 2.87
CA VAL A 193 -2.02 15.48 1.96
C VAL A 193 -3.19 15.77 1.03
N CYS A 194 -3.08 15.36 -0.22
CA CYS A 194 -4.18 15.37 -1.19
C CYS A 194 -4.29 13.99 -1.85
N TYR A 195 -5.46 13.68 -2.40
CA TYR A 195 -5.67 12.48 -3.20
C TYR A 195 -5.54 12.83 -4.69
N ASP A 196 -4.62 12.16 -5.36
CA ASP A 196 -4.42 12.24 -6.80
C ASP A 196 -5.32 11.19 -7.47
N ALA A 197 -6.43 11.65 -8.04
CA ALA A 197 -7.41 10.78 -8.69
C ALA A 197 -6.92 10.16 -10.01
N GLU A 198 -5.91 10.76 -10.66
CA GLU A 198 -5.32 10.21 -11.88
C GLU A 198 -4.46 8.98 -11.57
N HIS A 199 -3.72 9.05 -10.46
CA HIS A 199 -2.81 7.98 -10.02
C HIS A 199 -3.40 7.10 -8.92
N CYS A 200 -4.62 7.40 -8.46
CA CYS A 200 -5.34 6.73 -7.38
C CYS A 200 -4.54 6.61 -6.06
N GLU A 201 -3.81 7.66 -5.67
CA GLU A 201 -2.94 7.62 -4.49
C GLU A 201 -2.99 8.90 -3.64
N PHE A 202 -2.62 8.77 -2.37
CA PHE A 202 -2.32 9.92 -1.53
C PHE A 202 -0.95 10.49 -1.87
N VAL A 203 -0.89 11.81 -1.96
CA VAL A 203 0.32 12.57 -2.28
C VAL A 203 0.54 13.61 -1.20
N LEU A 204 1.76 13.64 -0.66
CA LEU A 204 2.21 14.69 0.24
C LEU A 204 2.54 15.96 -0.54
N TYR A 205 1.98 17.07 -0.12
CA TYR A 205 2.27 18.40 -0.65
C TYR A 205 3.11 19.19 0.33
N VAL A 206 4.05 19.96 -0.21
CA VAL A 206 4.91 20.88 0.51
C VAL A 206 4.64 22.31 0.05
N ARG A 207 4.87 23.26 0.94
CA ARG A 207 4.81 24.69 0.68
C ARG A 207 6.21 25.27 0.78
N ASP A 208 6.62 25.97 -0.27
CA ASP A 208 7.88 26.71 -0.29
C ASP A 208 7.84 27.86 0.73
N THR A 209 8.95 28.06 1.43
CA THR A 209 9.08 29.09 2.48
C THR A 209 9.38 30.47 1.94
N VAL A 210 9.82 30.59 0.68
CA VAL A 210 10.19 31.86 0.04
C VAL A 210 9.00 32.50 -0.66
N ASP A 211 8.33 31.77 -1.55
CA ASP A 211 7.23 32.29 -2.38
C ASP A 211 5.84 31.77 -1.97
N GLY A 212 5.77 30.82 -1.04
CA GLY A 212 4.53 30.22 -0.58
C GLY A 212 3.89 29.24 -1.57
N ALA A 213 4.56 28.88 -2.67
CA ALA A 213 4.03 27.99 -3.67
C ALA A 213 3.82 26.58 -3.09
N VAL A 214 2.67 25.97 -3.40
CA VAL A 214 2.32 24.61 -2.97
C VAL A 214 2.51 23.64 -4.12
N ARG A 215 3.28 22.57 -3.90
CA ARG A 215 3.62 21.56 -4.90
C ARG A 215 3.72 20.16 -4.28
N PRO A 216 3.63 19.08 -5.08
CA PRO A 216 3.95 17.74 -4.60
C PRO A 216 5.37 17.68 -4.03
N SER A 217 5.56 16.90 -2.96
CA SER A 217 6.88 16.62 -2.39
C SER A 217 7.72 15.82 -3.37
N LEU A 218 8.96 16.26 -3.58
CA LEU A 218 9.98 15.51 -4.31
C LEU A 218 10.51 14.34 -3.46
N GLY A 219 10.47 14.50 -2.13
CA GLY A 219 10.89 13.54 -1.12
C GLY A 219 9.81 12.54 -0.70
N CYS A 220 8.75 12.32 -1.50
CA CYS A 220 7.59 11.48 -1.14
C CYS A 220 7.92 10.00 -0.77
N PHE A 221 9.18 9.60 -0.88
CA PHE A 221 9.77 8.40 -0.27
C PHE A 221 10.44 8.82 1.05
N LEU A 222 9.63 9.26 2.00
CA LEU A 222 10.14 9.63 3.30
C LEU A 222 10.83 8.41 3.93
N LYS A 223 11.96 8.71 4.58
CA LYS A 223 13.14 7.85 4.77
C LYS A 223 12.88 6.41 5.17
#